data_AF-A0A238H1G7-F1
#
_entry.id   AF-A0A238H1G7-F1
#
_cell.length_a   1.000
_cell.length_b   1.000
_cell.length_c   1.000
_cell.angle_alpha   90.00
_cell.angle_beta   90.00
_cell.angle_gamma   90.00
#
_symmetry.space_group_name_H-M   'P 1'
#
loop_
_entity.id
_entity.type
_entity.pdbx_description
1 polymer ?
#
loop_
_entity_poly.entity_id
_entity_poly.type
_entity_poly.pdbx_seq_one_letter_code
_entity_poly.pdbx_strand_id
1 'polypeptide(L)'
;MTLVAVFLLSCLSLVIWLVLLFARGGFWRARPARPLPPDAAPSDWPAVAAVVPARNEADVIGEAVTSLIGQQYPGPFHLIVVDDHSTDGTAAAARAAGKKMRARFVYRVHALRVRAARGGFARRIARAAHRFPNFSSES
;
A
#
# COMPACT_ATOMS: atom_id res chain seq x y z
N MET A 1 -45.55 10.20 -0.45
CA MET A 1 -44.79 9.13 -1.13
C MET A 1 -43.27 9.34 -1.01
N THR A 2 -42.74 10.53 -1.33
CA THR A 2 -41.28 10.82 -1.26
C THR A 2 -40.69 10.73 0.15
N LEU A 3 -41.35 11.28 1.17
CA LEU A 3 -40.87 11.19 2.56
C LEU A 3 -40.78 9.75 3.07
N VAL A 4 -41.77 8.92 2.74
CA VAL A 4 -41.79 7.49 3.10
C VAL A 4 -40.65 6.75 2.40
N ALA A 5 -40.41 7.02 1.12
CA ALA A 5 -39.31 6.41 0.38
C ALA A 5 -37.93 6.79 0.96
N VAL A 6 -37.71 8.07 1.29
CA VAL A 6 -36.46 8.55 1.92
C VAL A 6 -36.26 7.92 3.30
N PHE A 7 -37.33 7.79 4.09
CA PHE A 7 -37.28 7.14 5.39
C PHE A 7 -36.88 5.66 5.27
N LEU A 8 -37.49 4.91 4.35
CA LEU A 8 -37.17 3.50 4.12
C LEU A 8 -35.73 3.30 3.63
N LEU A 9 -35.25 4.16 2.72
CA LEU A 9 -33.86 4.13 2.26
C LEU A 9 -32.88 4.43 3.40
N SER A 10 -33.21 5.38 4.27
CA SER A 10 -32.40 5.71 5.46
C SER A 10 -32.34 4.54 6.44
N CYS A 11 -33.48 3.90 6.71
CA CYS A 11 -33.53 2.70 7.56
C CYS A 11 -32.73 1.54 6.95
N LEU A 12 -32.86 1.29 5.65
CA LEU A 12 -32.11 0.23 4.98
C LEU A 12 -30.60 0.49 5.05
N SER A 13 -30.15 1.73 4.79
CA SER A 13 -28.74 2.14 4.92
C SER A 13 -28.23 1.94 6.35
N LEU A 14 -29.01 2.35 7.35
CA LEU A 14 -28.66 2.16 8.76
C LEU A 14 -28.54 0.68 9.12
N VAL A 15 -29.48 -0.16 8.68
CA VAL A 15 -29.43 -1.61 8.91
C VAL A 15 -28.18 -2.22 8.27
N ILE A 16 -27.81 -1.83 7.05
CA ILE A 16 -26.58 -2.29 6.41
C ILE A 16 -25.36 -1.93 7.27
N TRP A 17 -25.26 -0.69 7.75
CA TRP A 17 -24.15 -0.28 8.62
C TRP A 17 -24.15 -1.03 9.95
N LEU A 18 -25.31 -1.27 10.57
CA LEU A 18 -25.42 -2.05 11.80
C LEU A 18 -24.98 -3.51 11.58
N VAL A 19 -25.34 -4.13 10.45
CA VAL A 19 -24.89 -5.48 10.09
C VAL A 19 -23.38 -5.50 9.83
N LEU A 20 -22.87 -4.54 9.06
CA LEU A 20 -21.43 -4.43 8.80
C LEU A 20 -20.64 -4.27 10.10
N LEU A 21 -21.14 -3.44 11.02
CA LEU A 21 -20.54 -3.25 12.34
C LEU A 21 -20.71 -4.54 13.18
N PHE A 22 -21.91 -4.92 13.58
CA PHE A 22 -22.04 -5.96 14.61
C PHE A 22 -21.91 -7.40 14.09
N ALA A 23 -22.31 -7.69 12.85
CA ALA A 23 -22.46 -9.06 12.37
C ALA A 23 -21.30 -9.57 11.50
N ARG A 24 -20.41 -8.69 10.99
CA ARG A 24 -19.22 -9.07 10.19
C ARG A 24 -17.91 -9.19 10.99
N GLY A 25 -18.01 -9.48 12.29
CA GLY A 25 -16.88 -10.00 13.07
C GLY A 25 -15.67 -9.06 13.20
N GLY A 26 -15.89 -7.74 13.09
CA GLY A 26 -14.80 -6.77 13.15
C GLY A 26 -13.93 -6.78 11.91
N PHE A 27 -14.49 -6.98 10.70
CA PHE A 27 -13.74 -6.98 9.45
C PHE A 27 -12.88 -5.72 9.24
N TRP A 28 -13.25 -4.60 9.88
CA TRP A 28 -12.51 -3.34 9.87
C TRP A 28 -11.35 -3.28 10.88
N ARG A 29 -11.19 -4.29 11.75
CA ARG A 29 -10.08 -4.35 12.72
C ARG A 29 -8.88 -5.00 12.05
N ALA A 30 -7.81 -4.25 11.86
CA ALA A 30 -6.50 -4.81 11.54
C ALA A 30 -6.06 -5.69 12.71
N ARG A 31 -6.00 -7.01 12.48
CA ARG A 31 -5.44 -7.94 13.47
C ARG A 31 -3.94 -8.02 13.22
N PRO A 32 -3.10 -7.87 14.26
CA PRO A 32 -1.68 -8.17 14.12
C PRO A 32 -1.49 -9.58 13.58
N ALA A 33 -0.55 -9.76 12.66
CA ALA A 33 -0.13 -11.09 12.27
C ALA A 33 0.33 -11.85 13.52
N ARG A 34 -0.01 -13.15 13.59
CA ARG A 34 0.51 -14.01 14.66
C ARG A 34 2.04 -13.98 14.59
N PRO A 35 2.76 -13.77 15.71
CA PRO A 35 4.21 -13.87 15.73
C PRO A 35 4.65 -15.23 15.18
N LEU A 36 5.63 -15.21 14.28
CA LEU A 36 6.28 -16.43 13.81
C LEU A 36 7.04 -17.07 14.98
N PRO A 37 7.07 -18.41 15.05
CA PRO A 37 7.99 -19.11 15.94
C PRO A 37 9.44 -18.60 15.72
N PRO A 38 10.27 -18.49 16.77
CA PRO A 38 11.64 -17.96 16.65
C PRO A 38 12.52 -18.70 15.61
N ASP A 39 12.21 -19.97 15.40
CA ASP A 39 12.84 -20.96 14.55
C ASP A 39 12.18 -21.08 13.16
N ALA A 40 11.12 -20.33 12.88
CA ALA A 40 10.43 -20.31 11.59
C ALA A 40 11.05 -19.35 10.57
N ALA A 41 12.21 -18.75 10.86
CA ALA A 41 12.91 -17.92 9.90
C ALA A 41 13.36 -18.79 8.71
N PRO A 42 12.98 -18.45 7.47
CA PRO A 42 13.43 -19.19 6.31
C PRO A 42 14.95 -19.05 6.14
N SER A 43 15.59 -20.08 5.57
CA SER A 43 17.00 -20.02 5.18
C SER A 43 17.26 -18.87 4.21
N ASP A 44 16.31 -18.67 3.29
CA ASP A 44 16.36 -17.67 2.23
C ASP A 44 15.11 -16.78 2.28
N TRP A 45 15.33 -15.48 2.39
CA TRP A 45 14.25 -14.52 2.47
C TRP A 45 13.78 -14.13 1.07
N PRO A 46 12.47 -14.23 0.76
CA PRO A 46 11.97 -13.91 -0.57
C PRO A 46 12.16 -12.42 -0.91
N ALA A 47 12.22 -12.09 -2.20
CA ALA A 47 12.15 -10.69 -2.60
C ALA A 47 10.75 -10.13 -2.27
N VAL A 48 10.71 -8.99 -1.57
CA VAL A 48 9.46 -8.30 -1.22
C VAL A 48 9.38 -6.97 -1.96
N ALA A 49 8.20 -6.65 -2.49
CA ALA A 49 7.90 -5.31 -2.95
C ALA A 49 6.70 -4.71 -2.22
N ALA A 50 6.94 -3.61 -1.51
CA ALA A 50 5.90 -2.77 -0.94
C ALA A 50 5.42 -1.77 -1.99
N VAL A 51 4.12 -1.77 -2.28
CA VAL A 51 3.48 -0.80 -3.20
C VAL A 51 2.60 0.14 -2.38
N VAL A 52 2.94 1.42 -2.38
CA VAL A 52 2.25 2.47 -1.61
C VAL A 52 1.48 3.37 -2.57
N PRO A 53 0.15 3.26 -2.67
CA PRO A 53 -0.64 4.26 -3.38
C PRO A 53 -0.64 5.58 -2.58
N ALA A 54 -0.54 6.71 -3.28
CA ALA A 54 -0.53 8.03 -2.66
C ALA A 54 -1.32 9.03 -3.53
N ARG A 55 -2.19 9.81 -2.88
CA ARG A 55 -2.98 10.90 -3.49
C ARG A 55 -3.10 12.03 -2.47
N ASN A 56 -2.40 13.14 -2.70
CA ASN A 56 -2.42 14.30 -1.80
C ASN A 56 -2.00 13.97 -0.36
N GLU A 57 -0.89 13.25 -0.21
CA GLU A 57 -0.33 12.74 1.03
C GLU A 57 1.00 13.44 1.39
N ALA A 58 1.25 14.67 0.91
CA ALA A 58 2.54 15.35 1.07
C ALA A 58 3.04 15.40 2.53
N ASP A 59 2.11 15.53 3.49
CA ASP A 59 2.42 15.67 4.91
C ASP A 59 2.85 14.36 5.58
N VAL A 60 2.39 13.20 5.06
CA VAL A 60 2.57 11.89 5.71
C VAL A 60 3.44 10.92 4.91
N ILE A 61 3.53 11.10 3.59
CA ILE A 61 4.22 10.13 2.71
C ILE A 61 5.71 10.01 3.04
N GLY A 62 6.33 11.08 3.55
CA GLY A 62 7.72 11.07 3.97
C GLY A 62 7.99 10.12 5.14
N GLU A 63 7.11 10.12 6.14
CA GLU A 63 7.19 9.23 7.29
C GLU A 63 6.96 7.77 6.88
N ALA A 64 5.94 7.51 6.07
CA ALA A 64 5.63 6.17 5.56
C ALA A 64 6.81 5.58 4.77
N VAL A 65 7.41 6.37 3.86
CA VAL A 65 8.59 5.95 3.09
C VAL A 65 9.79 5.67 4.01
N THR A 66 10.03 6.52 5.00
CA THR A 66 11.13 6.36 5.96
C THR A 66 10.96 5.11 6.80
N SER A 67 9.75 4.87 7.31
CA SER A 67 9.39 3.68 8.08
C SER A 67 9.58 2.39 7.26
N LEU A 68 9.06 2.35 6.03
CA LEU A 68 9.18 1.19 5.15
C LEU A 68 10.61 0.86 4.76
N ILE A 69 11.44 1.87 4.44
CA ILE A 69 12.87 1.66 4.13
C ILE A 69 13.66 1.29 5.40
N GLY A 70 13.21 1.74 6.57
CA GLY A 70 13.84 1.44 7.87
C GLY A 70 13.59 0.04 8.41
N GLN A 71 12.73 -0.76 7.77
CA GLN A 71 12.44 -2.13 8.22
C GLN A 71 13.67 -3.03 8.07
N GLN A 72 13.96 -3.82 9.10
CA GLN A 72 15.00 -4.84 9.08
C GLN A 72 14.48 -6.10 8.38
N TYR A 73 14.35 -6.04 7.05
CA TYR A 73 14.02 -7.19 6.22
C TYR A 73 15.31 -7.83 5.67
N PRO A 74 15.63 -9.10 6.00
CA PRO A 74 16.89 -9.70 5.58
C PRO A 74 17.02 -9.97 4.07
N GLY A 75 15.90 -10.04 3.35
CA GLY A 75 15.87 -10.30 1.90
C GLY A 75 15.87 -9.02 1.05
N PRO A 76 15.81 -9.15 -0.29
CA PRO A 76 15.66 -8.02 -1.20
C PRO A 76 14.33 -7.28 -0.94
N PHE A 77 14.39 -5.96 -0.76
CA PHE A 77 13.21 -5.13 -0.49
C PHE A 77 13.09 -3.97 -1.47
N HIS A 78 11.95 -3.90 -2.16
CA HIS A 78 11.63 -2.86 -3.14
C HIS A 78 10.45 -2.01 -2.65
N LEU A 79 10.59 -0.68 -2.69
CA LEU A 79 9.50 0.24 -2.36
C LEU A 79 9.05 1.01 -3.61
N ILE A 80 7.78 0.86 -3.98
CA ILE A 80 7.17 1.51 -5.14
C ILE A 80 6.08 2.46 -4.63
N VAL A 81 6.21 3.76 -4.91
CA VAL A 81 5.21 4.77 -4.51
C VAL A 81 4.40 5.17 -5.73
N VAL A 82 3.13 4.79 -5.79
CA VAL A 82 2.27 5.11 -6.93
C VAL A 82 1.54 6.41 -6.67
N ASP A 83 1.98 7.48 -7.32
CA ASP A 83 1.32 8.79 -7.26
C ASP A 83 0.10 8.81 -8.18
N ASP A 84 -1.09 8.84 -7.60
CA ASP A 84 -2.35 8.85 -8.35
C ASP A 84 -2.78 10.28 -8.71
N HIS A 85 -1.95 10.99 -9.48
CA HIS A 85 -2.24 12.37 -9.88
C HIS A 85 -2.42 13.33 -8.69
N SER A 86 -1.51 13.32 -7.73
CA SER A 86 -1.54 14.33 -6.67
C SER A 86 -1.40 15.74 -7.26
N THR A 87 -2.07 16.68 -6.61
CA THR A 87 -2.03 18.11 -6.92
C THR A 87 -1.14 18.90 -5.95
N ASP A 88 -0.56 18.21 -4.97
CA ASP A 88 0.32 18.75 -3.94
C ASP A 88 1.78 18.27 -4.10
N GLY A 89 2.57 18.39 -3.03
CA GLY A 89 3.97 17.97 -2.98
C GLY A 89 4.23 16.46 -2.80
N THR A 90 3.22 15.57 -2.85
CA THR A 90 3.33 14.14 -2.49
C THR A 90 4.53 13.44 -3.15
N ALA A 91 4.65 13.56 -4.48
CA ALA A 91 5.74 12.91 -5.21
C ALA A 91 7.12 13.47 -4.83
N ALA A 92 7.22 14.75 -4.50
CA ALA A 92 8.46 15.39 -4.08
C ALA A 92 8.85 14.93 -2.67
N ALA A 93 7.90 14.89 -1.73
CA ALA A 93 8.10 14.41 -0.37
C ALA A 93 8.56 12.94 -0.34
N ALA A 94 7.90 12.06 -1.11
CA ALA A 94 8.28 10.65 -1.23
C ALA A 94 9.72 10.48 -1.76
N ARG A 95 10.10 11.24 -2.79
CA ARG A 95 11.47 11.21 -3.35
C ARG A 95 12.50 11.76 -2.36
N ALA A 96 12.17 12.81 -1.61
CA ALA A 96 13.06 13.39 -0.62
C ALA A 96 13.36 12.40 0.52
N ALA A 97 12.33 11.74 1.06
CA ALA A 97 12.49 10.68 2.05
C ALA A 97 13.34 9.52 1.52
N GLY A 98 13.06 9.07 0.28
CA GLY A 98 13.85 8.04 -0.38
C GLY A 98 15.32 8.44 -0.64
N LYS A 99 15.66 9.71 -0.82
CA LYS A 99 17.08 10.13 -0.96
C LYS A 99 17.83 10.12 0.37
N LYS A 100 17.18 10.50 1.47
CA LYS A 100 17.81 10.57 2.80
C LYS A 100 18.33 9.20 3.29
N MET A 101 17.62 8.12 2.94
CA MET A 101 17.92 6.78 3.45
C MET A 101 18.97 6.00 2.61
N ARG A 102 19.51 6.59 1.52
CA ARG A 102 20.15 5.83 0.41
C ARG A 102 21.54 5.28 0.73
N ALA A 103 21.93 5.37 1.99
CA ALA A 103 23.23 4.97 2.50
C ALA A 103 23.31 3.49 2.91
N ARG A 104 22.22 2.69 2.85
CA ARG A 104 22.28 1.33 3.44
C ARG A 104 21.59 0.18 2.70
N PHE A 105 20.71 0.41 1.71
CA PHE A 105 19.97 -0.67 1.05
C PHE A 105 19.66 -0.40 -0.43
N VAL A 106 19.54 -1.45 -1.25
CA VAL A 106 19.11 -1.39 -2.65
C VAL A 106 17.60 -1.20 -2.71
N TYR A 107 17.13 0.03 -2.54
CA TYR A 107 15.73 0.37 -2.79
C TYR A 107 15.63 1.34 -3.97
N ARG A 108 14.57 1.17 -4.77
CA ARG A 108 14.29 2.02 -5.93
C ARG A 108 12.89 2.59 -5.79
N VAL A 109 12.79 3.82 -5.29
CA VAL A 109 11.52 4.53 -5.18
C VAL A 109 11.04 4.92 -6.58
N HIS A 110 10.01 4.24 -7.05
CA HIS A 110 9.34 4.56 -8.30
C HIS A 110 8.10 5.39 -8.02
N ALA A 111 8.23 6.73 -8.10
CA ALA A 111 7.08 7.63 -8.14
C ALA A 111 6.41 7.55 -9.52
N LEU A 112 5.50 6.59 -9.69
CA LEU A 112 4.77 6.41 -10.95
C LEU A 112 3.54 7.30 -10.94
N ARG A 113 3.56 8.36 -11.76
CA ARG A 113 2.34 9.11 -12.05
C ARG A 113 1.45 8.26 -12.94
N VAL A 114 0.35 7.82 -12.39
CA VAL A 114 -0.71 7.17 -13.17
C VAL A 114 -1.25 8.19 -14.18
N ARG A 115 -1.54 7.78 -15.42
CA ARG A 115 -2.53 8.44 -16.28
C ARG A 115 -3.75 7.53 -16.31
N ALA A 116 -4.96 8.08 -16.27
CA ALA A 116 -6.19 7.32 -16.48
C ALA A 116 -6.11 6.58 -17.83
N ALA A 117 -5.86 5.28 -17.79
CA ALA A 117 -5.86 4.39 -18.95
C ALA A 117 -6.61 3.12 -18.57
N ARG A 118 -7.45 2.63 -19.49
CA ARG A 118 -8.33 1.47 -19.29
C ARG A 118 -7.51 0.23 -18.90
N GLY A 119 -7.74 -0.31 -17.70
CA GLY A 119 -7.09 -1.51 -17.18
C GLY A 119 -6.79 -1.40 -15.68
N GLY A 120 -7.43 -2.28 -14.88
CA GLY A 120 -7.41 -2.22 -13.42
C GLY A 120 -6.02 -2.23 -12.75
N PHE A 121 -5.97 -1.67 -11.54
CA PHE A 121 -4.78 -1.44 -10.70
C PHE A 121 -3.82 -2.64 -10.61
N ALA A 122 -4.33 -3.85 -10.39
CA ALA A 122 -3.53 -5.07 -10.26
C ALA A 122 -2.70 -5.40 -11.52
N ARG A 123 -3.27 -5.24 -12.72
CA ARG A 123 -2.56 -5.47 -13.99
C ARG A 123 -1.44 -4.45 -14.25
N ARG A 124 -1.44 -3.33 -13.54
CA ARG A 124 -0.42 -2.28 -13.67
C ARG A 124 0.72 -2.50 -12.69
N ILE A 125 0.44 -2.97 -11.48
CA ILE A 125 1.47 -3.43 -10.54
C ILE A 125 2.27 -4.57 -11.18
N ALA A 126 1.59 -5.59 -11.73
CA ALA A 126 2.27 -6.70 -12.39
C ALA A 126 3.16 -6.25 -13.55
N ARG A 127 2.68 -5.34 -14.41
CA ARG A 127 3.49 -4.79 -15.53
C ARG A 127 4.63 -3.89 -15.09
N ALA A 128 4.45 -3.11 -14.02
CA ALA A 128 5.53 -2.33 -13.44
C ALA A 128 6.60 -3.26 -12.84
N ALA A 129 6.18 -4.33 -12.16
CA ALA A 129 7.07 -5.35 -11.58
C ALA A 129 7.95 -6.02 -12.65
N HIS A 130 7.41 -6.35 -13.83
CA HIS A 130 8.21 -6.87 -14.96
C HIS A 130 9.24 -5.88 -15.53
N ARG A 131 9.12 -4.58 -15.25
CA ARG A 131 10.09 -3.55 -15.69
C ARG A 131 11.25 -3.38 -14.72
N PHE A 132 11.25 -4.13 -13.62
CA PHE A 132 12.33 -4.18 -12.64
C PHE A 132 13.09 -5.50 -12.84
N PRO A 133 14.21 -5.50 -13.59
CA PRO A 133 15.03 -6.69 -13.70
C PRO A 133 15.55 -7.01 -12.29
N ASN A 134 15.47 -8.28 -11.90
CA ASN A 134 15.86 -8.87 -10.60
C ASN A 134 14.72 -9.14 -9.60
N PHE A 135 13.46 -9.22 -10.03
CA PHE A 135 12.42 -9.89 -9.24
C PHE A 135 12.57 -11.42 -9.19
N SER A 136 13.46 -11.98 -10.03
CA SER A 136 13.83 -13.39 -10.05
C SER A 136 14.87 -13.68 -8.98
N SER A 137 14.47 -14.48 -7.99
CA SER A 137 15.39 -15.27 -7.17
C SER A 137 16.09 -16.29 -8.07
N GLU A 138 17.27 -15.95 -8.59
CA GLU A 138 18.22 -16.98 -9.00
C GLU A 138 19.10 -17.31 -7.79
N SER A 139 18.60 -18.27 -7.00
CA SER A 139 19.34 -19.30 -6.25
C SER A 139 18.33 -20.21 -5.57
#